data_AF-A0AAU5T7N0-F1
#
_entry.id   AF-A0AAU5T7N0-F1
#
_cell.length_a   1.000
_cell.length_b   1.000
_cell.length_c   1.000
_cell.angle_alpha   90.00
_cell.angle_beta   90.00
_cell.angle_gamma   90.00
#
_symmetry.space_group_name_H-M   'P 1'
#
loop_
_entity.id
_entity.type
_entity.pdbx_description
1 polymer ?
#
loop_
_entity_poly.entity_id
_entity_poly.type
_entity_poly.pdbx_seq_one_letter_code
_entity_poly.pdbx_strand_id
1 'polypeptide(L)' 'MTPTTAAVRRVRHSSTADADRKNAAAALQRALDRRDNGGATGH' A
#
# COMPACT_ATOMS: atom_id res chain seq x y z
N MET A 1 -30.89 3.88 -32.16
CA MET A 1 -30.92 3.37 -30.77
C MET A 1 -29.54 3.64 -30.17
N THR A 2 -29.42 4.58 -29.22
CA THR A 2 -28.13 4.97 -28.63
C THR A 2 -27.87 4.16 -27.35
N PRO A 3 -26.66 3.60 -27.13
CA PRO A 3 -26.36 2.92 -25.88
C PRO A 3 -26.07 3.95 -24.79
N THR A 4 -26.86 3.91 -23.71
CA THR A 4 -26.57 4.63 -22.47
C THR A 4 -25.36 4.00 -21.80
N THR A 5 -24.21 4.68 -21.84
CA THR A 5 -23.02 4.29 -21.10
C THR A 5 -23.31 4.45 -19.60
N ALA A 6 -23.52 3.33 -18.90
CA ALA A 6 -23.63 3.33 -17.45
C ALA A 6 -22.29 3.75 -16.85
N ALA A 7 -22.24 4.96 -16.27
CA ALA A 7 -21.07 5.45 -15.56
C ALA A 7 -20.86 4.60 -14.29
N VAL A 8 -19.96 3.62 -14.36
CA VAL A 8 -19.56 2.82 -13.19
C VAL A 8 -18.84 3.74 -12.22
N ARG A 9 -19.52 4.09 -11.12
CA ARG A 9 -18.96 4.88 -10.02
C ARG A 9 -17.81 4.10 -9.39
N ARG A 10 -16.57 4.41 -9.77
CA ARG A 10 -15.37 3.89 -9.10
C ARG A 10 -15.36 4.37 -7.65
N VAL A 11 -15.44 3.43 -6.73
CA VAL A 11 -15.19 3.68 -5.30
C VAL A 11 -13.74 4.11 -5.16
N ARG A 12 -13.53 5.37 -4.78
CA ARG A 12 -12.20 5.92 -4.49
C ARG A 12 -11.71 5.31 -3.18
N HIS A 13 -10.93 4.23 -3.28
CA HIS A 13 -10.20 3.63 -2.15
C HIS A 13 -8.99 4.48 -1.71
N SER A 14 -8.96 5.77 -2.04
CA SER A 14 -7.74 6.55 -2.14
C SER A 14 -7.25 7.14 -0.81
N SER A 15 -8.09 7.25 0.22
CA SER A 15 -7.68 7.90 1.47
C SER A 15 -7.05 6.92 2.46
N THR A 16 -7.67 5.76 2.65
CA THR A 16 -7.15 4.70 3.54
C THR A 16 -6.02 3.91 2.90
N ALA A 17 -6.15 3.52 1.63
CA ALA A 17 -5.11 2.74 0.97
C ALA A 17 -3.78 3.47 0.84
N ASP A 18 -3.77 4.81 0.80
CA ASP A 18 -2.54 5.59 0.80
C ASP A 18 -1.84 5.60 2.16
N ALA A 19 -2.61 5.66 3.26
CA ALA A 19 -2.06 5.53 4.60
C ALA A 19 -1.53 4.10 4.85
N ASP A 20 -2.30 3.08 4.47
CA ASP A 20 -1.88 1.67 4.55
C ASP A 20 -0.63 1.40 3.71
N ARG A 21 -0.57 1.94 2.49
CA ARG A 21 0.61 1.81 1.61
C ARG A 21 1.85 2.45 2.22
N LYS A 22 1.73 3.63 2.83
CA LYS A 22 2.85 4.32 3.50
C LYS A 22 3.33 3.55 4.73
N ASN A 23 2.40 3.07 5.57
CA ASN A 23 2.73 2.25 6.74
C ASN A 23 3.40 0.93 6.34
N ALA A 24 2.88 0.26 5.30
CA ALA A 24 3.46 -0.95 4.76
C ALA A 24 4.87 -0.70 4.19
N ALA A 25 5.06 0.39 3.44
CA ALA A 25 6.35 0.77 2.91
C ALA A 25 7.36 1.02 4.05
N ALA A 26 6.97 1.74 5.10
CA ALA A 26 7.82 1.98 6.27
C ALA A 26 8.19 0.68 7.00
N ALA A 27 7.24 -0.26 7.15
CA ALA A 27 7.49 -1.56 7.75
C ALA A 27 8.50 -2.40 6.94
N LEU A 28 8.38 -2.37 5.61
CA LEU A 28 9.31 -3.05 4.70
C LEU A 28 10.70 -2.42 4.75
N GLN A 29 10.81 -1.09 4.72
CA GLN A 29 12.08 -0.38 4.85
C GLN A 29 12.78 -0.75 6.15
N ARG A 30 12.07 -0.72 7.28
CA ARG A 30 12.63 -1.13 8.57
C ARG A 30 13.10 -2.58 8.57
N ALA A 31 12.41 -3.47 7.86
CA ALA A 31 12.84 -4.86 7.72
C ALA A 31 14.13 -4.99 6.88
N LEU A 32 14.24 -4.21 5.79
CA LEU A 32 15.45 -4.12 4.98
C LEU A 32 16.61 -3.49 5.76
N ASP A 33 16.37 -2.39 6.47
CA ASP A 33 17.35 -1.75 7.34
C ASP A 33 17.86 -2.72 8.41
N ARG A 34 16.99 -3.55 9.01
CA ARG A 34 17.44 -4.60 9.94
C ARG A 34 18.29 -5.67 9.25
N ARG A 35 17.94 -6.05 8.02
CA ARG A 35 18.72 -7.02 7.24
C ARG A 35 20.09 -6.47 6.85
N ASP A 36 20.14 -5.21 6.44
CA ASP A 36 21.33 -4.56 5.89
C ASP A 36 22.27 -4.05 7.00
N ASN A 37 21.74 -3.64 8.16
CA ASN A 37 22.52 -3.20 9.33
C ASN A 37 22.80 -4.31 10.36
N GLY A 38 22.55 -5.58 10.03
CA GLY A 38 22.89 -6.72 10.90
C GLY A 38 21.98 -6.94 12.12
N GLY A 39 20.82 -6.27 12.19
CA GLY A 39 19.84 -6.40 13.28
C GLY A 39 19.00 -7.70 13.26
N ALA A 40 19.41 -8.70 12.48
CA ALA A 40 18.72 -9.99 12.30
C ALA A 40 19.32 -11.12 13.16
N THR A 41 19.90 -10.80 14.32
CA THR A 41 20.21 -11.80 15.35
C THR A 41 19.36 -11.52 16.59
N GLY A 42 18.41 -12.41 16.89
CA GLY A 42 17.57 -12.32 18.09
C GLY A 42 16.21 -13.00 17.94
N HIS A 43 16.24 -14.33 17.84
CA HIS A 43 15.14 -15.18 18.29
C HIS A 43 15.15 -15.24 19.82
#